data_AF-A0A8C0S7S7-F1
#
_entry.id   AF-A0A8C0S7S7-F1
#
_cell.length_a   1.000
_cell.length_b   1.000
_cell.length_c   1.000
_cell.angle_alpha   90.00
_cell.angle_beta   90.00
_cell.angle_gamma   90.00
#
_symmetry.space_group_name_H-M   'P 1'
#
loop_
_entity.id
_entity.type
_entity.pdbx_description
1 polymer ?
#
loop_
_entity_poly.entity_id
_entity_poly.type
_entity_poly.pdbx_seq_one_letter_code
_entity_poly.pdbx_strand_id
1 'polypeptide(L)'
;MVLSPADKTNIKSTWDKIGGHAGDYGGEALDRTFQSFPTTKTYFPHFDLSPGSAQVKAHGKKVADALTTAVAHLDDLPGALSALSDLHAYKLRVDPVNFKSTWDKIGGHAGDYGGEALDRTFQSFPTTKTYFPHFDLSPGSAQVKAHGKKVADALTTAVAHLDDLPGALSALSDLHAYKLRVDPVNFKLLSHCLLVTLACHHPTEFTPAVHASLDKFFTAVSTVLTSKYR
;
A
#
# COMPACT_ATOMS: atom_id res chain seq x y z
N MET A 1 9.23 -4.78 0.51
CA MET A 1 10.43 -4.50 -0.28
C MET A 1 11.61 -4.82 0.61
N VAL A 2 12.47 -5.75 0.22
CA VAL A 2 13.60 -6.20 1.03
C VAL A 2 14.87 -5.65 0.38
N LEU A 3 15.60 -4.79 1.09
CA LEU A 3 16.86 -4.25 0.58
C LEU A 3 17.91 -5.36 0.48
N SER A 4 18.49 -5.55 -0.70
CA SER A 4 19.60 -6.48 -0.88
C SER A 4 20.86 -5.98 -0.14
N PRO A 5 21.87 -6.85 0.12
CA PRO A 5 23.14 -6.40 0.67
C PRO A 5 23.83 -5.31 -0.18
N ALA A 6 23.67 -5.37 -1.50
CA ALA A 6 24.19 -4.35 -2.42
C ALA A 6 23.44 -3.02 -2.24
N ASP A 7 22.11 -3.05 -2.12
CA ASP A 7 21.32 -1.84 -1.85
C ASP A 7 21.72 -1.19 -0.54
N LYS A 8 21.89 -1.98 0.52
CA LYS A 8 22.33 -1.48 1.83
C LYS A 8 23.71 -0.83 1.76
N THR A 9 24.65 -1.43 1.04
CA THR A 9 25.99 -0.87 0.82
C THR A 9 25.90 0.46 0.08
N ASN A 10 25.11 0.53 -0.99
CA ASN A 10 24.92 1.74 -1.76
C ASN A 10 24.30 2.86 -0.90
N ILE A 11 23.24 2.55 -0.15
CA ILE A 11 22.55 3.50 0.74
C ILE A 11 23.53 4.06 1.77
N LYS A 12 24.28 3.21 2.48
CA LYS A 12 25.29 3.64 3.47
C LYS A 12 26.34 4.55 2.83
N SER A 13 26.93 4.12 1.71
CA SER A 13 27.97 4.89 1.03
C SER A 13 27.52 6.27 0.54
N THR A 14 26.26 6.39 0.12
CA THR A 14 25.67 7.66 -0.31
C THR A 14 25.33 8.54 0.88
N TRP A 15 24.78 7.97 1.95
CA TRP A 15 24.43 8.71 3.16
C TRP A 15 25.67 9.24 3.88
N ASP A 16 26.76 8.49 3.92
CA ASP A 16 28.04 8.93 4.50
C ASP A 16 28.58 10.20 3.80
N LYS A 17 28.34 10.33 2.49
CA LYS A 17 28.74 11.53 1.72
C LYS A 17 27.88 12.76 2.02
N ILE A 18 26.66 12.57 2.53
CA ILE A 18 25.83 13.68 3.01
C ILE A 18 26.48 14.29 4.26
N GLY A 19 27.06 13.45 5.13
CA GLY A 19 27.83 13.89 6.30
C GLY A 19 27.04 14.85 7.20
N GLY A 20 27.69 15.94 7.61
CA GLY A 20 27.09 16.96 8.48
C GLY A 20 25.94 17.77 7.85
N HIS A 21 25.69 17.63 6.55
CA HIS A 21 24.68 18.41 5.83
C HIS A 21 23.27 17.80 5.87
N ALA A 22 23.10 16.64 6.52
CA ALA A 22 21.82 15.93 6.54
C ALA A 22 20.66 16.82 7.00
N GLY A 23 20.87 17.65 8.03
CA GLY A 23 19.86 18.58 8.52
C GLY A 23 19.47 19.68 7.52
N ASP A 24 20.46 20.23 6.82
CA ASP A 24 20.25 21.26 5.80
C ASP A 24 19.47 20.69 4.61
N TYR A 25 19.86 19.51 4.13
CA TYR A 25 19.17 18.81 3.05
C TYR A 25 17.76 18.38 3.45
N GLY A 26 17.54 18.01 4.72
CA GLY A 26 16.21 17.73 5.25
C GLY A 26 15.29 18.96 5.19
N GLY A 27 15.81 20.15 5.54
CA GLY A 27 15.07 21.41 5.40
C GLY A 27 14.77 21.75 3.94
N GLU A 28 15.78 21.66 3.07
CA GLU A 28 15.62 21.91 1.63
C GLU A 28 14.60 20.97 0.98
N ALA A 29 14.61 19.68 1.34
CA ALA A 29 13.65 18.71 0.83
C ALA A 29 12.21 19.05 1.21
N LEU A 30 11.98 19.55 2.43
CA LEU A 30 10.66 20.02 2.86
C LEU A 30 10.22 21.27 2.10
N ASP A 31 11.11 22.25 1.93
CA ASP A 31 10.83 23.46 1.14
C ASP A 31 10.42 23.11 -0.30
N ARG A 32 11.16 22.19 -0.95
CA ARG A 32 10.82 21.68 -2.29
C ARG A 32 9.48 20.97 -2.30
N THR A 33 9.21 20.15 -1.29
CA THR A 33 7.93 19.42 -1.16
C THR A 33 6.75 20.38 -1.08
N PHE A 34 6.84 21.43 -0.27
CA PHE A 34 5.78 22.43 -0.14
C PHE A 34 5.58 23.26 -1.40
N GLN A 35 6.63 23.51 -2.18
CA GLN A 35 6.55 24.24 -3.44
C GLN A 35 5.98 23.39 -4.57
N SER A 36 6.49 22.18 -4.76
CA SER A 36 6.08 21.27 -5.83
C SER A 36 4.73 20.59 -5.56
N PHE A 37 4.37 20.38 -4.28
CA PHE A 37 3.13 19.74 -3.87
C PHE A 37 2.40 20.56 -2.80
N PRO A 38 1.78 21.70 -3.16
CA PRO A 38 1.21 22.65 -2.20
C PRO A 38 0.15 22.05 -1.26
N THR A 39 -0.54 20.98 -1.68
CA THR A 39 -1.51 20.26 -0.85
C THR A 39 -0.89 19.69 0.43
N THR A 40 0.41 19.40 0.45
CA THR A 40 1.13 18.91 1.64
C THR A 40 1.21 19.94 2.77
N LYS A 41 1.05 21.24 2.47
CA LYS A 41 1.01 22.31 3.49
C LYS A 41 -0.16 22.15 4.47
N THR A 42 -1.22 21.43 4.08
CA THR A 42 -2.40 21.18 4.92
C THR A 42 -2.09 20.40 6.20
N TYR A 43 -0.98 19.65 6.24
CA TYR A 43 -0.52 18.95 7.45
C TYR A 43 0.22 19.88 8.44
N PHE A 44 0.63 21.07 8.00
CA PHE A 44 1.45 22.00 8.78
C PHE A 44 0.81 23.39 8.94
N PRO A 45 -0.50 23.51 9.28
CA PRO A 45 -1.15 24.81 9.44
C PRO A 45 -0.61 25.60 10.65
N HIS A 46 0.15 24.93 11.51
CA HIS A 46 0.76 25.48 12.72
C HIS A 46 2.24 25.86 12.53
N PHE A 47 2.79 25.71 11.32
CA PHE A 47 4.15 26.13 10.99
C PHE A 47 4.13 27.42 10.17
N ASP A 48 5.13 28.26 10.42
CA ASP A 48 5.64 29.20 9.44
C ASP A 48 6.31 28.42 8.30
N LEU A 49 5.67 28.42 7.13
CA LEU A 49 6.14 27.75 5.92
C LEU A 49 6.82 28.73 4.94
N SER A 50 7.24 29.91 5.41
CA SER A 50 8.07 30.81 4.61
C SER A 50 9.43 30.15 4.28
N PRO A 51 10.02 30.43 3.10
CA PRO A 51 11.28 29.82 2.70
C PRO A 51 12.38 30.04 3.75
N GLY A 52 13.01 28.95 4.19
CA GLY A 52 14.09 29.00 5.18
C GLY A 52 13.66 29.27 6.62
N SER A 53 12.37 29.18 6.95
CA SER A 53 11.87 29.35 8.31
C SER A 53 12.57 28.42 9.31
N ALA A 54 12.71 28.87 10.55
CA ALA A 54 13.34 28.07 11.60
C ALA A 54 12.55 26.77 11.89
N GLN A 55 11.22 26.82 11.76
CA GLN A 55 10.35 25.66 11.98
C GLN A 55 10.55 24.58 10.90
N VAL A 56 10.66 24.98 9.62
CA VAL A 56 10.93 24.04 8.53
C VAL A 56 12.33 23.45 8.67
N LYS A 57 13.36 24.27 8.96
CA LYS A 57 14.73 23.77 9.19
C LYS A 57 14.81 22.79 10.35
N ALA A 58 14.20 23.13 11.49
CA ALA A 58 14.19 22.27 12.67
C ALA A 58 13.46 20.95 12.42
N HIS A 59 12.34 20.97 11.70
CA HIS A 59 11.63 19.74 11.35
C HIS A 59 12.40 18.91 10.32
N GLY A 60 12.99 19.55 9.30
CA GLY A 60 13.86 18.91 8.33
C GLY A 60 15.03 18.19 8.98
N LYS A 61 15.65 18.80 10.01
CA LYS A 61 16.67 18.13 10.82
C LYS A 61 16.14 16.87 11.52
N LYS A 62 14.95 16.92 12.13
CA LYS A 62 14.35 15.73 12.78
C LYS A 62 14.11 14.59 11.78
N VAL A 63 13.66 14.92 10.57
CA VAL A 63 13.47 13.94 9.49
C VAL A 63 14.80 13.33 9.08
N ALA A 64 15.84 14.16 8.88
CA ALA A 64 17.17 13.69 8.52
C ALA A 64 17.83 12.83 9.61
N ASP A 65 17.64 13.18 10.88
CA ASP A 65 18.14 12.39 12.02
C ASP A 65 17.44 11.01 12.06
N ALA A 66 16.12 10.96 11.82
CA ALA A 66 15.39 9.69 11.72
C ALA A 66 15.86 8.82 10.54
N LEU A 67 16.16 9.43 9.39
CA LEU A 67 16.75 8.72 8.25
C LEU A 67 18.17 8.22 8.56
N THR A 68 18.96 8.99 9.31
CA THR A 68 20.28 8.55 9.78
C THR A 68 20.17 7.32 10.67
N THR A 69 19.20 7.32 11.60
CA THR A 69 18.88 6.12 12.39
C THR A 69 18.48 4.95 11.50
N ALA A 70 17.62 5.17 10.49
CA ALA A 70 17.22 4.12 9.56
C ALA A 70 18.42 3.53 8.79
N VAL A 71 19.35 4.37 8.31
CA VAL A 71 20.56 3.94 7.59
C VAL A 71 21.51 3.14 8.48
N ALA A 72 21.63 3.51 9.76
CA ALA A 72 22.42 2.77 10.74
C ALA A 72 21.84 1.38 11.03
N HIS A 73 20.52 1.22 10.91
CA HIS A 73 19.77 0.01 11.27
C HIS A 73 19.01 -0.60 10.09
N LEU A 74 19.61 -0.64 8.89
CA LEU A 74 18.97 -1.18 7.67
C LEU A 74 18.58 -2.67 7.75
N ASP A 75 19.12 -3.40 8.72
CA ASP A 75 18.76 -4.80 9.00
C ASP A 75 17.56 -4.94 9.95
N ASP A 76 17.21 -3.88 10.69
CA ASP A 76 16.08 -3.83 11.64
C ASP A 76 15.39 -2.45 11.61
N LEU A 77 14.89 -2.06 10.43
CA LEU A 77 14.12 -0.83 10.28
C LEU A 77 12.86 -0.78 11.17
N PRO A 78 12.06 -1.87 11.30
CA PRO A 78 10.88 -1.84 12.16
C PRO A 78 11.22 -1.59 13.63
N GLY A 79 12.27 -2.22 14.16
CA GLY A 79 12.73 -1.98 15.53
C GLY A 79 13.25 -0.56 15.71
N ALA A 80 14.14 -0.11 14.82
CA ALA A 80 14.78 1.19 14.89
C ALA A 80 13.80 2.37 14.77
N LEU A 81 12.72 2.22 14.01
CA LEU A 81 11.71 3.26 13.79
C LEU A 81 10.40 3.02 14.54
N SER A 82 10.35 2.06 15.46
CA SER A 82 9.13 1.67 16.19
C SER A 82 8.41 2.86 16.84
N ALA A 83 9.11 3.71 17.60
CA ALA A 83 8.50 4.88 18.23
C ALA A 83 7.93 5.90 17.22
N LEU A 84 8.56 6.04 16.05
CA LEU A 84 8.07 6.91 14.98
C LEU A 84 6.87 6.28 14.28
N SER A 85 6.90 4.97 14.05
CA SER A 85 5.77 4.19 13.53
C SER A 85 4.57 4.32 14.45
N ASP A 86 4.76 4.17 15.77
CA ASP A 86 3.72 4.26 16.78
C ASP A 86 3.07 5.65 16.81
N LEU A 87 3.86 6.71 16.67
CA LEU A 87 3.36 8.08 16.59
C LEU A 87 2.41 8.28 15.39
N HIS A 88 2.70 7.67 14.24
CA HIS A 88 1.88 7.76 13.04
C HIS A 88 0.69 6.78 13.07
N ALA A 89 0.89 5.57 13.59
CA ALA A 89 -0.10 4.49 13.58
C ALA A 89 -1.16 4.66 14.68
N TYR A 90 -0.76 4.95 15.91
CA TYR A 90 -1.66 4.88 17.06
C TYR A 90 -2.48 6.13 17.34
N LYS A 91 -2.29 7.20 16.54
CA LYS A 91 -3.27 8.30 16.45
C LYS A 91 -4.37 8.08 15.40
N LEU A 92 -4.32 7.03 14.56
CA LEU A 92 -5.21 6.83 13.38
C LEU A 92 -5.77 5.39 13.23
N ARG A 93 -6.02 4.72 14.34
CA ARG A 93 -6.19 3.25 14.49
C ARG A 93 -7.40 2.62 13.79
N VAL A 94 -7.28 1.31 13.47
CA VAL A 94 -8.32 0.24 13.47
C VAL A 94 -7.65 -1.17 13.53
N ASP A 95 -8.31 -2.14 14.17
CA ASP A 95 -7.88 -3.53 14.50
C ASP A 95 -8.27 -4.61 13.43
N PRO A 96 -7.46 -5.69 13.24
CA PRO A 96 -7.70 -6.78 12.29
C PRO A 96 -8.82 -7.81 12.61
N VAL A 97 -9.38 -7.88 13.83
CA VAL A 97 -10.40 -8.90 14.19
C VAL A 97 -11.70 -8.80 13.37
N ASN A 98 -12.03 -7.61 12.85
CA ASN A 98 -13.27 -7.37 12.09
C ASN A 98 -13.32 -8.08 10.73
N PHE A 99 -12.18 -8.56 10.23
CA PHE A 99 -12.06 -9.06 8.86
C PHE A 99 -12.60 -10.49 8.67
N LYS A 100 -12.23 -11.44 9.55
CA LYS A 100 -12.61 -12.86 9.38
C LYS A 100 -14.12 -13.02 9.38
N SER A 101 -14.79 -12.38 10.35
CA SER A 101 -16.25 -12.40 10.47
C SER A 101 -17.00 -11.78 9.28
N THR A 102 -16.39 -10.81 8.59
CA THR A 102 -16.96 -10.21 7.38
C THR A 102 -16.74 -11.12 6.18
N TRP A 103 -15.56 -11.72 6.04
CA TRP A 103 -15.24 -12.62 4.93
C TRP A 103 -16.09 -13.90 4.95
N ASP A 104 -16.36 -14.46 6.14
CA ASP A 104 -17.24 -15.62 6.29
C ASP A 104 -18.66 -15.35 5.76
N LYS A 105 -19.13 -14.11 5.85
CA LYS A 105 -20.45 -13.69 5.35
C LYS A 105 -20.52 -13.50 3.84
N ILE A 106 -19.37 -13.34 3.16
CA ILE A 106 -19.30 -13.37 1.69
C ILE A 106 -19.69 -14.77 1.19
N GLY A 107 -19.34 -15.82 1.94
CA GLY A 107 -19.77 -17.19 1.68
C GLY A 107 -19.48 -17.66 0.25
N GLY A 108 -20.45 -18.33 -0.36
CA GLY A 108 -20.33 -18.87 -1.73
C GLY A 108 -20.31 -17.82 -2.84
N HIS A 109 -20.52 -16.53 -2.53
CA HIS A 109 -20.61 -15.45 -3.52
C HIS A 109 -19.26 -14.83 -3.89
N ALA A 110 -18.17 -15.25 -3.25
CA ALA A 110 -16.85 -14.65 -3.44
C ALA A 110 -16.44 -14.58 -4.92
N GLY A 111 -16.73 -15.63 -5.71
CA GLY A 111 -16.43 -15.65 -7.14
C GLY A 111 -17.21 -14.63 -7.97
N ASP A 112 -18.50 -14.47 -7.67
CA ASP A 112 -19.36 -13.50 -8.35
C ASP A 112 -18.94 -12.06 -8.02
N TYR A 113 -18.62 -11.79 -6.76
CA TYR A 113 -18.12 -10.48 -6.31
C TYR A 113 -16.75 -10.16 -6.89
N GLY A 114 -15.88 -11.17 -7.05
CA GLY A 114 -14.61 -11.01 -7.75
C GLY A 114 -14.79 -10.61 -9.21
N GLY A 115 -15.77 -11.20 -9.90
CA GLY A 115 -16.13 -10.82 -11.28
C GLY A 115 -16.67 -9.39 -11.35
N GLU A 116 -17.60 -9.04 -10.47
CA GLU A 116 -18.18 -7.70 -10.40
C GLU A 116 -17.13 -6.62 -10.08
N ALA A 117 -16.20 -6.89 -9.15
CA ALA A 117 -15.12 -5.96 -8.83
C ALA A 117 -14.19 -5.71 -10.02
N LEU A 118 -13.91 -6.74 -10.83
CA LEU A 118 -13.15 -6.57 -12.09
C LEU A 118 -13.92 -5.75 -13.11
N ASP A 119 -15.22 -6.01 -13.30
CA ASP A 119 -16.07 -5.22 -14.19
C ASP A 119 -16.07 -3.73 -13.79
N ARG A 120 -16.23 -3.44 -12.48
CA ARG A 120 -16.14 -2.07 -11.93
C ARG A 120 -14.77 -1.45 -12.18
N THR A 121 -13.70 -2.23 -12.03
CA THR A 121 -12.32 -1.77 -12.27
C THR A 121 -12.12 -1.38 -13.73
N PHE A 122 -12.53 -2.22 -14.67
CA PHE A 122 -12.41 -1.94 -16.09
C PHE A 122 -13.25 -0.74 -16.54
N GLN A 123 -14.44 -0.56 -15.97
CA GLN A 123 -15.32 0.57 -16.30
C GLN A 123 -14.83 1.89 -15.70
N SER A 124 -14.45 1.88 -14.42
CA SER A 124 -14.06 3.10 -13.69
C SER A 124 -12.62 3.52 -13.97
N PHE A 125 -11.75 2.56 -14.30
CA PHE A 125 -10.34 2.79 -14.56
C PHE A 125 -9.91 2.12 -15.88
N PRO A 126 -10.29 2.68 -17.05
CA PRO A 126 -10.08 2.02 -18.35
C PRO A 126 -8.62 1.67 -18.69
N THR A 127 -7.64 2.35 -18.10
CA THR A 127 -6.21 2.02 -18.26
C THR A 127 -5.87 0.61 -17.79
N THR A 128 -6.62 0.04 -16.85
CA THR A 128 -6.44 -1.33 -16.35
C THR A 128 -6.73 -2.40 -17.42
N LYS A 129 -7.53 -2.07 -18.45
CA LYS A 129 -7.83 -2.98 -19.57
C LYS A 129 -6.59 -3.35 -20.38
N THR A 130 -5.53 -2.52 -20.33
CA THR A 130 -4.28 -2.76 -21.07
C THR A 130 -3.58 -4.06 -20.66
N TYR A 131 -3.85 -4.59 -19.47
CA TYR A 131 -3.31 -5.88 -19.01
C TYR A 131 -4.09 -7.09 -19.53
N PHE A 132 -5.27 -6.87 -20.13
CA PHE A 132 -6.18 -7.91 -20.58
C PHE A 132 -6.56 -7.79 -22.07
N PRO A 133 -5.61 -7.57 -23.00
CA PRO A 133 -5.93 -7.43 -24.43
C PRO A 133 -6.46 -8.73 -25.06
N HIS A 134 -6.30 -9.85 -24.35
CA HIS A 134 -6.68 -11.20 -24.77
C HIS A 134 -8.02 -11.66 -24.17
N PHE A 135 -8.71 -10.78 -23.43
CA PHE A 135 -10.02 -11.06 -22.85
C PHE A 135 -11.12 -10.36 -23.64
N ASP A 136 -12.26 -11.03 -23.77
CA ASP A 136 -13.55 -10.38 -23.89
C ASP A 136 -13.87 -9.66 -22.58
N LEU A 137 -13.92 -8.33 -22.62
CA LEU A 137 -14.24 -7.45 -21.49
C LEU A 137 -15.66 -6.89 -21.58
N SER A 138 -16.53 -7.49 -22.40
CA SER A 138 -17.94 -7.12 -22.46
C SER A 138 -18.69 -7.50 -21.16
N PRO A 139 -19.77 -6.78 -20.82
CA PRO A 139 -20.55 -7.07 -19.62
C PRO A 139 -21.01 -8.54 -19.58
N GLY A 140 -20.73 -9.23 -18.47
CA GLY A 140 -21.12 -10.62 -18.27
C GLY A 140 -20.18 -11.67 -18.88
N SER A 141 -19.05 -11.26 -19.46
CA SER A 141 -18.01 -12.13 -20.01
C SER A 141 -17.64 -13.29 -19.09
N ALA A 142 -17.64 -14.50 -19.64
CA ALA A 142 -17.23 -15.70 -18.92
C ALA A 142 -15.74 -15.65 -18.53
N GLN A 143 -14.89 -14.98 -19.32
CA GLN A 143 -13.47 -14.82 -19.00
C GLN A 143 -13.27 -13.92 -17.79
N VAL A 144 -14.01 -12.81 -17.70
CA VAL A 144 -13.98 -11.91 -16.53
C VAL A 144 -14.48 -12.63 -15.28
N LYS A 145 -15.61 -13.34 -15.35
CA LYS A 145 -16.14 -14.13 -14.23
C LYS A 145 -15.16 -15.19 -13.75
N ALA A 146 -14.57 -15.96 -14.67
CA ALA A 146 -13.59 -16.99 -14.34
C ALA A 146 -12.33 -16.40 -13.69
N HIS A 147 -11.87 -15.24 -14.15
CA HIS A 147 -10.73 -14.56 -13.54
C HIS A 147 -11.08 -13.96 -12.18
N GLY A 148 -12.27 -13.37 -12.05
CA GLY A 148 -12.81 -12.88 -10.78
C GLY A 148 -12.85 -13.96 -9.71
N LYS A 149 -13.26 -15.18 -10.08
CA LYS A 149 -13.18 -16.34 -9.19
C LYS A 149 -11.75 -16.64 -8.74
N LYS A 150 -10.76 -16.62 -9.63
CA LYS A 150 -9.35 -16.85 -9.26
C LYS A 150 -8.84 -15.79 -8.27
N VAL A 151 -9.23 -14.53 -8.45
CA VAL A 151 -8.89 -13.44 -7.52
C VAL A 151 -9.55 -13.68 -6.16
N ALA A 152 -10.84 -14.04 -6.14
CA ALA A 152 -11.58 -14.31 -4.92
C ALA A 152 -11.05 -15.53 -4.15
N ASP A 153 -10.66 -16.59 -4.85
CA ASP A 153 -10.05 -17.78 -4.27
C ASP A 153 -8.69 -17.42 -3.63
N ALA A 154 -7.88 -16.60 -4.30
CA ALA A 154 -6.61 -16.12 -3.74
C ALA A 154 -6.78 -15.25 -2.50
N LEU A 155 -7.79 -14.37 -2.48
CA LEU A 155 -8.14 -13.59 -1.30
C LEU A 155 -8.65 -14.48 -0.16
N THR A 156 -9.41 -15.52 -0.47
CA THR A 156 -9.85 -16.53 0.52
C THR A 156 -8.67 -17.26 1.13
N THR A 157 -7.67 -17.64 0.33
CA THR A 157 -6.40 -18.17 0.85
C THR A 157 -5.70 -17.15 1.74
N ALA A 158 -5.61 -15.89 1.35
CA ALA A 158 -5.04 -14.84 2.18
C ALA A 158 -5.77 -14.68 3.53
N VAL A 159 -7.10 -14.79 3.55
CA VAL A 159 -7.92 -14.78 4.78
C VAL A 159 -7.57 -15.93 5.72
N ALA A 160 -7.41 -17.13 5.17
CA ALA A 160 -7.06 -18.31 5.94
C ALA A 160 -5.63 -18.24 6.51
N HIS A 161 -4.76 -17.43 5.90
CA HIS A 161 -3.34 -17.32 6.24
C HIS A 161 -2.93 -15.89 6.63
N LEU A 162 -3.76 -15.18 7.42
CA LEU A 162 -3.44 -13.81 7.85
C LEU A 162 -2.09 -13.66 8.55
N ASP A 163 -1.68 -14.67 9.31
CA ASP A 163 -0.41 -14.68 10.05
C ASP A 163 0.80 -15.01 9.15
N ASP A 164 0.57 -15.46 7.91
CA ASP A 164 1.60 -15.77 6.91
C ASP A 164 1.13 -15.45 5.48
N LEU A 165 0.76 -14.19 5.22
CA LEU A 165 0.44 -13.73 3.87
C LEU A 165 1.60 -13.92 2.88
N PRO A 166 2.87 -13.61 3.23
CA PRO A 166 3.99 -13.79 2.30
C PRO A 166 4.20 -15.24 1.85
N GLY A 167 4.10 -16.21 2.77
CA GLY A 167 4.18 -17.63 2.44
C GLY A 167 3.02 -18.06 1.57
N ALA A 168 1.78 -17.75 1.97
CA ALA A 168 0.58 -18.17 1.27
C ALA A 168 0.45 -17.60 -0.15
N LEU A 169 0.95 -16.38 -0.39
CA LEU A 169 0.83 -15.69 -1.69
C LEU A 169 2.12 -15.68 -2.51
N SER A 170 3.18 -16.38 -2.07
CA SER A 170 4.52 -16.31 -2.67
C SER A 170 4.54 -16.56 -4.18
N ALA A 171 3.82 -17.59 -4.65
CA ALA A 171 3.74 -17.93 -6.07
C ALA A 171 2.99 -16.85 -6.90
N LEU A 172 1.98 -16.19 -6.31
CA LEU A 172 1.29 -15.07 -6.95
C LEU A 172 2.17 -13.83 -6.99
N SER A 173 2.97 -13.57 -5.96
CA SER A 173 3.98 -12.50 -5.98
C SER A 173 4.99 -12.73 -7.10
N ASP A 174 5.48 -13.95 -7.29
CA ASP A 174 6.40 -14.28 -8.40
C ASP A 174 5.75 -14.08 -9.76
N LEU A 175 4.51 -14.54 -9.92
CA LEU A 175 3.76 -14.40 -11.16
C LEU A 175 3.59 -12.92 -11.54
N HIS A 176 3.17 -12.07 -10.59
CA HIS A 176 2.97 -10.65 -10.83
C HIS A 176 4.28 -9.89 -11.05
N ALA A 177 5.31 -10.19 -10.26
CA ALA A 177 6.60 -9.50 -10.36
C ALA A 177 7.36 -9.84 -11.65
N TYR A 178 7.43 -11.12 -12.02
CA TYR A 178 8.37 -11.57 -13.05
C TYR A 178 7.73 -11.80 -14.41
N LYS A 179 6.45 -12.20 -14.46
CA LYS A 179 5.74 -12.52 -15.70
C LYS A 179 4.75 -11.45 -16.12
N LEU A 180 3.77 -11.15 -15.26
CA LEU A 180 2.68 -10.24 -15.63
C LEU A 180 3.11 -8.77 -15.59
N ARG A 181 3.99 -8.41 -14.65
CA ARG A 181 4.56 -7.07 -14.48
C ARG A 181 3.49 -5.97 -14.42
N VAL A 182 2.38 -6.25 -13.74
CA VAL A 182 1.30 -5.28 -13.52
C VAL A 182 1.86 -4.14 -12.68
N ASP A 183 1.71 -2.89 -13.11
CA ASP A 183 2.23 -1.75 -12.34
C ASP A 183 1.56 -1.74 -10.94
N PRO A 184 2.35 -1.64 -9.85
CA PRO A 184 1.85 -1.63 -8.48
C PRO A 184 0.67 -0.69 -8.20
N VAL A 185 0.51 0.40 -8.95
CA VAL A 185 -0.62 1.33 -8.78
C VAL A 185 -1.98 0.65 -9.01
N ASN A 186 -2.06 -0.33 -9.91
CA ASN A 186 -3.32 -0.95 -10.30
C ASN A 186 -3.93 -1.83 -9.20
N PHE A 187 -3.11 -2.33 -8.26
CA PHE A 187 -3.61 -3.09 -7.11
C PHE A 187 -4.50 -2.21 -6.20
N LYS A 188 -4.20 -0.91 -6.09
CA LYS A 188 -5.02 0.04 -5.34
C LYS A 188 -6.38 0.25 -6.00
N LEU A 189 -6.42 0.27 -7.32
CA LEU A 189 -7.65 0.46 -8.10
C LEU A 189 -8.60 -0.74 -7.92
N LEU A 190 -8.05 -1.97 -8.05
CA LEU A 190 -8.83 -3.18 -7.79
C LEU A 190 -9.27 -3.28 -6.33
N SER A 191 -8.38 -2.96 -5.37
CA SER A 191 -8.73 -2.95 -3.94
C SER A 191 -9.90 -2.01 -3.64
N HIS A 192 -9.90 -0.82 -4.24
CA HIS A 192 -11.02 0.11 -4.13
C HIS A 192 -12.31 -0.47 -4.71
N CYS A 193 -12.28 -1.06 -5.90
CA CYS A 193 -13.47 -1.67 -6.50
C CYS A 193 -13.97 -2.88 -5.70
N LEU A 194 -13.10 -3.66 -5.06
CA LEU A 194 -13.49 -4.72 -4.11
C LEU A 194 -14.23 -4.14 -2.90
N LEU A 195 -13.73 -3.05 -2.30
CA LEU A 195 -14.43 -2.37 -1.20
C LEU A 195 -15.82 -1.89 -1.61
N VAL A 196 -15.94 -1.28 -2.80
CA VAL A 196 -17.24 -0.84 -3.33
C VAL A 196 -18.19 -2.02 -3.54
N THR A 197 -17.73 -3.12 -4.15
CA THR A 197 -18.55 -4.33 -4.33
C THR A 197 -19.04 -4.87 -2.98
N LEU A 198 -18.15 -4.99 -1.98
CA LEU A 198 -18.53 -5.48 -0.66
C LEU A 198 -19.53 -4.55 0.05
N ALA A 199 -19.37 -3.23 -0.08
CA ALA A 199 -20.31 -2.26 0.46
C ALA A 199 -21.70 -2.37 -0.17
N CYS A 200 -21.78 -2.64 -1.48
CA CYS A 200 -23.06 -2.81 -2.19
C CYS A 200 -23.81 -4.08 -1.76
N HIS A 201 -23.09 -5.17 -1.46
CA HIS A 201 -23.70 -6.47 -1.14
C HIS A 201 -23.91 -6.72 0.36
N HIS A 202 -23.12 -6.07 1.21
CA HIS A 202 -23.19 -6.25 2.67
C HIS A 202 -23.31 -4.90 3.42
N PRO A 203 -24.33 -4.08 3.12
CA PRO A 203 -24.44 -2.73 3.69
C PRO A 203 -24.56 -2.71 5.22
N THR A 204 -25.12 -3.76 5.83
CA THR A 204 -25.25 -3.89 7.29
C THR A 204 -23.90 -4.23 7.94
N GLU A 205 -23.13 -5.12 7.33
CA GLU A 205 -21.81 -5.54 7.80
C GLU A 205 -20.73 -4.50 7.52
N PHE A 206 -20.86 -3.71 6.44
CA PHE A 206 -19.88 -2.72 5.98
C PHE A 206 -19.89 -1.45 6.85
N THR A 207 -19.72 -1.64 8.15
CA THR A 207 -19.55 -0.57 9.13
C THR A 207 -18.23 0.17 8.90
N PRO A 208 -18.05 1.40 9.43
CA PRO A 208 -16.78 2.12 9.32
C PRO A 208 -15.57 1.33 9.83
N ALA A 209 -15.73 0.55 10.91
CA ALA A 209 -14.67 -0.29 11.45
C ALA A 209 -14.31 -1.44 10.50
N VAL A 210 -15.31 -2.12 9.92
CA VAL A 210 -15.10 -3.20 8.94
C VAL A 210 -14.46 -2.65 7.66
N HIS A 211 -14.93 -1.50 7.16
CA HIS A 211 -14.35 -0.82 6.00
C HIS A 211 -12.86 -0.56 6.20
N ALA A 212 -12.48 0.08 7.32
CA ALA A 212 -11.08 0.36 7.62
C ALA A 212 -10.23 -0.92 7.76
N SER A 213 -10.78 -2.01 8.31
CA SER A 213 -10.08 -3.30 8.38
C SER A 213 -9.90 -3.93 7.00
N LEU A 214 -10.91 -3.89 6.12
CA LEU A 214 -10.82 -4.42 4.75
C LEU A 214 -9.81 -3.63 3.90
N ASP A 215 -9.80 -2.30 4.01
CA ASP A 215 -8.84 -1.44 3.31
C ASP A 215 -7.39 -1.77 3.70
N LYS A 216 -7.13 -1.95 5.01
CA LYS A 216 -5.84 -2.41 5.52
C LYS A 216 -5.47 -3.80 5.02
N PHE A 217 -6.42 -4.74 5.02
CA PHE A 217 -6.20 -6.09 4.52
C PHE A 217 -5.81 -6.08 3.03
N PHE A 218 -6.57 -5.38 2.18
CA PHE A 218 -6.24 -5.29 0.76
C PHE A 218 -4.92 -4.55 0.50
N THR A 219 -4.58 -3.56 1.33
CA THR A 219 -3.27 -2.92 1.31
C THR A 219 -2.14 -3.90 1.67
N ALA A 220 -2.34 -4.74 2.69
CA ALA A 220 -1.38 -5.78 3.07
C ALA A 220 -1.18 -6.82 1.96
N VAL A 221 -2.28 -7.31 1.36
CA VAL A 221 -2.23 -8.23 0.20
C VAL A 221 -1.49 -7.59 -0.97
N SER A 222 -1.82 -6.34 -1.32
CA SER A 222 -1.14 -5.59 -2.38
C SER A 222 0.37 -5.42 -2.12
N THR A 223 0.74 -5.17 -0.86
CA THR A 223 2.14 -5.07 -0.44
C THR A 223 2.88 -6.40 -0.63
N VAL A 224 2.24 -7.52 -0.30
CA VAL A 224 2.82 -8.85 -0.50
C VAL A 224 2.97 -9.20 -1.99
N LEU A 225 1.94 -8.94 -2.80
CA LEU A 225 1.98 -9.24 -4.24
C LEU A 225 3.02 -8.42 -4.99
N THR A 226 3.33 -7.21 -4.50
CA THR A 226 4.33 -6.32 -5.11
C THR A 226 5.71 -6.41 -4.46
N SER A 227 5.88 -7.26 -3.45
CA SER A 227 7.09 -7.32 -2.60
C SER A 227 8.37 -7.72 -3.33
N LYS A 228 8.25 -8.46 -4.44
CA LYS A 228 9.36 -9.02 -5.25
C LYS A 228 9.62 -8.26 -6.56
N TYR A 229 9.02 -7.09 -6.76
CA TYR A 229 9.14 -6.33 -8.02
C TYR A 229 10.51 -5.69 -8.23
N ARG A 230 11.26 -5.47 -7.15
CA ARG A 230 12.50 -4.70 -7.09
C ARG A 230 13.38 -5.24 -5.99
#